data_AF-B1FXP2-F1
#
_entry.id   AF-B1FXP2-F1
#
_cell.length_a   1.000
_cell.length_b   1.000
_cell.length_c   1.000
_cell.angle_alpha   90.00
_cell.angle_beta   90.00
_cell.angle_gamma   90.00
#
_symmetry.space_group_name_H-M   'P 1'
#
loop_
_entity.id
_entity.type
_entity.pdbx_description
1 polymer ?
#
loop_
_entity_poly.entity_id
_entity_poly.type
_entity_poly.pdbx_seq_one_letter_code
_entity_poly.pdbx_strand_id
1 'polypeptide(L)'
;MVKRTVQVRANGVQSPSVGVARAACARNARRVASGVCGAVLAWLAAGVALAPASVAAAASAASSAANSAASSAAASAGTSATSSAATSATGATGTAACPAQAFRAFDNAGGAQSTALAVSADWPAWEQFRRKFVSPDGRVIDVGSDDDRTVSEGQSYGLFFALVANDRASFDRLLHWTENNLAAGDLTAHLPAWLWGRGPDGKWGVLDSNAASDADLWIAYALLEAGRVWNERSYTARGAALARRVLDEETARVPTLGLTLLPGPTGFHPEADLWRVNPSYAPVQVLRGLASALPSDRRWQALVDSSARMLVDSAPQGFSPDWSLYRAGKGFLPDPATHAESAYNAIRVYLWIGMLNGSDPLKSRLLNHFTPFARYIAEHGAPPERIDTTDAKPGANDGNAGFSAAAIPFLIARGETSIADRQSARVDQLDAQTAPGYYTSVLTLFGLGWRDGRYRFAADGSLDLPWSSVCRPAKR
;
A
#
# COMPACT_ATOMS: atom_id res chain seq x y z
N MET A 1 54.99 35.92 30.11
CA MET A 1 56.10 35.55 29.21
C MET A 1 55.52 35.40 27.81
N VAL A 2 55.93 36.15 26.77
CA VAL A 2 57.20 36.05 25.99
C VAL A 2 57.19 34.78 25.12
N LYS A 3 57.29 34.76 23.77
CA LYS A 3 57.34 35.70 22.59
C LYS A 3 56.72 34.89 21.38
N ARG A 4 56.57 35.23 20.08
CA ARG A 4 56.83 36.29 19.04
C ARG A 4 55.96 35.86 17.80
N THR A 5 55.65 36.51 16.67
CA THR A 5 55.81 37.81 15.94
C THR A 5 54.59 37.86 14.97
N VAL A 6 53.76 38.90 14.80
CA VAL A 6 53.88 40.11 13.91
C VAL A 6 54.39 39.75 12.48
N GLN A 7 53.70 40.07 11.37
CA GLN A 7 53.47 41.40 10.73
C GLN A 7 52.25 41.29 9.73
N VAL A 8 51.20 42.14 9.67
CA VAL A 8 51.05 43.59 9.32
C VAL A 8 51.21 43.83 7.78
N ARG A 9 50.32 44.53 7.03
CA ARG A 9 49.16 45.43 7.33
C ARG A 9 48.25 45.72 6.10
N ALA A 10 47.13 46.43 6.32
CA ALA A 10 46.50 47.46 5.45
C ALA A 10 45.84 47.01 4.12
N ASN A 11 44.79 47.62 3.56
CA ASN A 11 43.78 48.66 3.94
C ASN A 11 42.52 48.39 3.06
N GLY A 12 41.31 48.92 3.26
CA GLY A 12 40.79 49.82 4.28
C GLY A 12 39.63 50.70 3.73
N VAL A 13 38.37 50.34 4.07
CA VAL A 13 37.19 51.21 4.32
C VAL A 13 36.95 52.43 3.40
N GLN A 14 35.80 52.49 2.69
CA GLN A 14 34.60 53.27 3.11
C GLN A 14 33.41 53.15 2.14
N SER A 15 32.18 53.25 2.66
CA SER A 15 30.94 53.54 1.90
C SER A 15 30.56 55.03 2.09
N PRO A 16 29.65 55.59 1.26
CA PRO A 16 28.29 55.74 1.78
C PRO A 16 27.19 55.55 0.71
N SER A 17 25.97 55.96 1.04
CA SER A 17 24.70 55.48 0.50
C SER A 17 23.83 56.55 -0.18
N VAL A 18 22.92 56.10 -1.06
CA VAL A 18 21.63 56.75 -1.43
C VAL A 18 21.69 58.08 -2.23
N GLY A 19 21.11 58.05 -3.45
CA GLY A 19 19.97 58.93 -3.72
C GLY A 19 19.88 59.70 -5.05
N VAL A 20 18.67 59.63 -5.65
CA VAL A 20 17.92 60.74 -6.31
C VAL A 20 18.19 61.10 -7.80
N ALA A 21 17.06 61.28 -8.51
CA ALA A 21 16.79 62.08 -9.73
C ALA A 21 17.28 61.65 -11.16
N ARG A 22 16.32 61.04 -11.89
CA ARG A 22 15.68 61.55 -13.12
C ARG A 22 16.50 62.14 -14.31
N ALA A 23 16.31 61.45 -15.45
CA ALA A 23 15.78 61.98 -16.73
C ALA A 23 16.64 62.78 -17.73
N ALA A 24 17.01 62.10 -18.83
CA ALA A 24 17.27 62.63 -20.19
C ALA A 24 17.27 61.43 -21.18
N CYS A 25 16.93 61.49 -22.47
CA CYS A 25 16.15 62.45 -23.28
C CYS A 25 15.49 61.68 -24.45
N ALA A 26 14.55 62.26 -25.21
CA ALA A 26 13.68 61.55 -26.16
C ALA A 26 13.98 61.78 -27.67
N ARG A 27 13.44 60.87 -28.51
CA ARG A 27 13.14 60.85 -29.99
C ARG A 27 13.44 59.44 -30.54
N ASN A 28 12.69 58.80 -31.45
CA ASN A 28 11.55 59.16 -32.33
C ASN A 28 10.65 57.89 -32.56
N ALA A 29 9.46 57.90 -33.19
CA ALA A 29 8.35 58.88 -33.21
C ALA A 29 7.13 58.38 -34.05
N ARG A 30 5.94 58.20 -33.43
CA ARG A 30 4.58 58.12 -34.04
C ARG A 30 4.34 56.88 -34.96
N ARG A 31 3.14 56.35 -35.22
CA ARG A 31 1.72 56.82 -35.30
C ARG A 31 0.76 55.63 -34.93
N VAL A 32 -0.55 55.72 -34.65
CA VAL A 32 -1.54 56.81 -34.39
C VAL A 32 -2.82 56.21 -33.74
N ALA A 33 -3.39 56.90 -32.73
CA ALA A 33 -4.79 56.87 -32.21
C ALA A 33 -5.43 55.50 -31.78
N SER A 34 -6.55 55.41 -31.03
CA SER A 34 -7.54 56.42 -30.57
C SER A 34 -8.16 56.06 -29.20
N GLY A 35 -8.72 57.03 -28.44
CA GLY A 35 -9.62 56.82 -27.29
C GLY A 35 -8.93 56.48 -25.95
N VAL A 36 -8.68 57.35 -24.94
CA VAL A 36 -9.27 58.59 -24.35
C VAL A 36 -10.08 58.33 -23.07
N CYS A 37 -9.49 58.74 -21.93
CA CYS A 37 -10.04 59.11 -20.59
C CYS A 37 -11.02 58.17 -19.85
N GLY A 38 -11.02 58.06 -18.52
CA GLY A 38 -10.18 58.67 -17.45
C GLY A 38 -10.44 57.94 -16.10
N ALA A 39 -9.49 57.87 -15.16
CA ALA A 39 -9.20 58.89 -14.11
C ALA A 39 -10.23 58.89 -12.94
N VAL A 40 -9.90 58.90 -11.64
CA VAL A 40 -8.61 58.82 -10.90
C VAL A 40 -8.85 58.63 -9.36
N LEU A 41 -7.85 58.18 -8.57
CA LEU A 41 -7.79 58.07 -7.07
C LEU A 41 -8.77 57.06 -6.38
N ALA A 42 -8.52 56.47 -5.18
CA ALA A 42 -7.30 56.24 -4.37
C ALA A 42 -7.53 55.34 -3.10
N TRP A 43 -6.46 55.12 -2.31
CA TRP A 43 -6.37 54.64 -0.91
C TRP A 43 -6.37 53.11 -0.57
N LEU A 44 -5.15 52.56 -0.59
CA LEU A 44 -4.42 51.93 0.55
C LEU A 44 -4.87 50.62 1.25
N ALA A 45 -3.83 49.79 1.49
CA ALA A 45 -3.60 48.90 2.64
C ALA A 45 -4.36 47.56 2.79
N ALA A 46 -3.77 46.50 2.23
CA ALA A 46 -3.60 45.22 2.93
C ALA A 46 -2.39 44.45 2.33
N GLY A 47 -1.53 43.87 3.18
CA GLY A 47 -0.45 42.98 2.73
C GLY A 47 -0.91 41.53 2.75
N VAL A 48 -0.89 40.86 1.59
CA VAL A 48 -1.21 39.43 1.49
C VAL A 48 0.10 38.64 1.37
N ALA A 49 0.34 37.73 2.31
CA ALA A 49 1.43 36.77 2.20
C ALA A 49 1.09 35.68 1.17
N LEU A 50 2.04 35.29 0.33
CA LEU A 50 1.86 34.14 -0.56
C LEU A 50 2.00 32.84 0.25
N ALA A 51 0.96 32.02 0.24
CA ALA A 51 1.05 30.61 0.61
C ALA A 51 1.56 29.78 -0.59
N PRO A 52 2.30 28.68 -0.37
CA PRO A 52 2.68 27.76 -1.44
C PRO A 52 1.45 27.00 -1.97
N ALA A 53 1.48 26.64 -3.25
CA ALA A 53 0.38 25.94 -3.91
C ALA A 53 0.25 24.48 -3.45
N SER A 54 -0.98 24.05 -3.17
CA SER A 54 -1.32 22.66 -2.89
C SER A 54 -1.50 21.85 -4.17
N VAL A 55 -0.83 20.70 -4.28
CA VAL A 55 -1.05 19.72 -5.35
C VAL A 55 -2.10 18.71 -4.87
N ALA A 56 -3.36 18.94 -5.24
CA ALA A 56 -4.41 17.94 -5.09
C ALA A 56 -4.42 17.00 -6.31
N ALA A 57 -4.37 15.69 -6.08
CA ALA A 57 -4.43 14.70 -7.15
C ALA A 57 -5.83 14.67 -7.79
N ALA A 58 -5.90 14.49 -9.11
CA ALA A 58 -7.15 14.55 -9.85
C ALA A 58 -7.90 13.22 -9.85
N ALA A 59 -9.22 13.30 -9.64
CA ALA A 59 -10.19 12.27 -10.01
C ALA A 59 -11.44 12.97 -10.55
N SER A 60 -11.67 12.89 -11.86
CA SER A 60 -12.82 13.51 -12.54
C SER A 60 -13.80 12.45 -13.04
N ALA A 61 -15.10 12.73 -12.90
CA ALA A 61 -16.17 11.75 -13.09
C ALA A 61 -16.77 11.76 -14.50
N ALA A 62 -17.44 10.67 -14.86
CA ALA A 62 -18.41 10.60 -15.94
C ALA A 62 -19.64 9.76 -15.52
N SER A 63 -20.83 10.14 -15.99
CA SER A 63 -22.13 9.51 -15.72
C SER A 63 -22.69 8.90 -17.04
N SER A 64 -23.87 8.26 -17.16
CA SER A 64 -25.13 8.32 -16.39
C SER A 64 -26.13 7.19 -16.76
N ALA A 65 -27.26 7.14 -16.03
CA ALA A 65 -28.61 6.77 -16.49
C ALA A 65 -29.08 5.29 -16.59
N ALA A 66 -29.77 4.85 -15.52
CA ALA A 66 -31.14 4.30 -15.49
C ALA A 66 -31.56 3.07 -16.34
N ASN A 67 -32.12 2.05 -15.66
CA ASN A 67 -33.58 1.84 -15.68
C ASN A 67 -34.12 1.03 -14.48
N SER A 68 -35.44 0.89 -14.39
CA SER A 68 -36.18 0.55 -13.15
C SER A 68 -36.79 -0.87 -13.07
N ALA A 69 -37.20 -1.25 -11.85
CA ALA A 69 -38.19 -2.30 -11.49
C ALA A 69 -37.76 -3.79 -11.60
N ALA A 70 -38.39 -4.75 -10.91
CA ALA A 70 -39.09 -4.78 -9.59
C ALA A 70 -39.47 -6.25 -9.24
N SER A 71 -39.79 -6.54 -7.97
CA SER A 71 -40.46 -7.77 -7.47
C SER A 71 -39.62 -9.08 -7.55
N SER A 72 -39.38 -9.83 -6.46
CA SER A 72 -40.27 -10.73 -5.67
C SER A 72 -40.57 -12.07 -6.37
N ALA A 73 -40.62 -13.25 -5.73
CA ALA A 73 -40.29 -13.68 -4.36
C ALA A 73 -40.36 -15.24 -4.28
N ALA A 74 -40.21 -15.80 -3.06
CA ALA A 74 -40.34 -17.21 -2.64
C ALA A 74 -39.26 -18.19 -3.16
N ALA A 75 -38.68 -19.14 -2.39
CA ALA A 75 -38.94 -19.82 -1.10
C ALA A 75 -39.50 -21.25 -1.19
N SER A 76 -39.39 -22.00 -0.08
CA SER A 76 -39.45 -23.47 0.09
C SER A 76 -38.24 -24.23 -0.51
N ALA A 77 -37.47 -25.11 0.16
CA ALA A 77 -37.53 -25.89 1.42
C ALA A 77 -37.99 -27.35 1.28
N GLY A 78 -37.29 -28.24 2.00
CA GLY A 78 -37.50 -29.70 2.08
C GLY A 78 -36.18 -30.45 2.36
N THR A 79 -35.80 -30.69 3.61
CA THR A 79 -36.02 -31.95 4.37
C THR A 79 -35.41 -33.20 3.72
N SER A 80 -34.30 -33.77 4.20
CA SER A 80 -34.08 -34.52 5.46
C SER A 80 -34.29 -36.03 5.32
N ALA A 81 -33.23 -36.82 5.50
CA ALA A 81 -33.30 -38.26 5.83
C ALA A 81 -31.99 -38.73 6.52
N THR A 82 -32.08 -39.75 7.39
CA THR A 82 -30.97 -40.32 8.18
C THR A 82 -30.94 -41.84 8.05
N SER A 83 -29.80 -42.51 8.35
CA SER A 83 -29.76 -43.78 9.11
C SER A 83 -28.35 -44.36 9.33
N SER A 84 -28.27 -45.28 10.30
CA SER A 84 -27.18 -46.18 10.73
C SER A 84 -26.49 -46.97 9.59
N ALA A 85 -25.20 -47.37 9.61
CA ALA A 85 -24.26 -47.82 10.65
C ALA A 85 -24.26 -49.35 10.95
N ALA A 86 -23.09 -49.99 10.83
CA ALA A 86 -22.75 -51.33 11.37
C ALA A 86 -21.21 -51.57 11.33
N THR A 87 -20.71 -52.47 12.19
CA THR A 87 -19.27 -52.81 12.36
C THR A 87 -18.89 -54.19 11.79
N SER A 88 -17.60 -54.39 11.47
CA SER A 88 -16.91 -55.70 11.53
C SER A 88 -15.39 -55.49 11.52
N ALA A 89 -14.64 -56.40 12.15
CA ALA A 89 -13.17 -56.35 12.19
C ALA A 89 -12.55 -57.75 12.33
N THR A 90 -11.49 -57.98 11.54
CA THR A 90 -10.51 -59.10 11.61
C THR A 90 -9.23 -58.60 10.94
N GLY A 91 -8.06 -59.21 11.19
CA GLY A 91 -6.78 -58.64 10.73
C GLY A 91 -5.63 -59.63 10.56
N ALA A 92 -4.41 -59.11 10.78
CA ALA A 92 -3.08 -59.74 10.74
C ALA A 92 -2.17 -59.38 9.53
N THR A 93 -0.97 -58.89 9.88
CA THR A 93 0.33 -59.01 9.19
C THR A 93 0.48 -58.59 7.71
N GLY A 94 1.15 -57.46 7.49
CA GLY A 94 1.74 -57.08 6.19
C GLY A 94 2.56 -55.78 6.32
N THR A 95 3.70 -55.73 5.63
CA THR A 95 4.66 -54.60 5.52
C THR A 95 4.07 -53.18 5.65
N ALA A 96 4.70 -52.33 6.48
CA ALA A 96 4.23 -50.99 6.83
C ALA A 96 4.33 -49.94 5.70
N ALA A 97 3.40 -50.01 4.74
CA ALA A 97 3.03 -48.88 3.89
C ALA A 97 1.86 -48.13 4.53
N CYS A 98 2.10 -46.92 5.06
CA CYS A 98 1.03 -46.09 5.63
C CYS A 98 0.40 -45.15 4.58
N PRO A 99 -0.91 -44.86 4.67
CA PRO A 99 -1.68 -44.36 3.53
C PRO A 99 -1.71 -42.84 3.43
N ALA A 100 -2.14 -42.34 2.27
CA ALA A 100 -2.48 -40.93 2.10
C ALA A 100 -3.64 -40.53 3.04
N GLN A 101 -3.46 -39.44 3.78
CA GLN A 101 -4.53 -38.75 4.50
C GLN A 101 -4.63 -37.32 3.98
N ALA A 102 -5.84 -36.91 3.58
CA ALA A 102 -6.10 -35.57 3.08
C ALA A 102 -6.02 -34.51 4.19
N PHE A 103 -5.69 -33.28 3.80
CA PHE A 103 -5.81 -32.13 4.71
C PHE A 103 -7.27 -31.85 5.04
N ARG A 104 -7.55 -31.38 6.26
CA ARG A 104 -8.82 -30.70 6.56
C ARG A 104 -8.64 -29.20 6.32
N ALA A 105 -9.47 -28.63 5.46
CA ALA A 105 -9.91 -27.25 5.67
C ALA A 105 -10.83 -27.22 6.90
N PHE A 106 -10.81 -26.10 7.64
CA PHE A 106 -11.50 -25.83 8.91
C PHE A 106 -12.53 -26.87 9.41
N ASP A 107 -12.24 -27.49 10.55
CA ASP A 107 -13.21 -28.30 11.30
C ASP A 107 -14.33 -27.42 11.88
N ASN A 108 -15.40 -27.23 11.09
CA ASN A 108 -16.76 -27.11 11.58
C ASN A 108 -17.52 -28.38 11.16
N ALA A 109 -18.34 -28.93 12.05
CA ALA A 109 -18.81 -30.31 11.95
C ALA A 109 -19.71 -30.58 10.73
N GLY A 110 -19.20 -31.36 9.77
CA GLY A 110 -19.94 -31.86 8.60
C GLY A 110 -19.02 -32.62 7.65
N GLY A 111 -19.23 -33.93 7.51
CA GLY A 111 -18.28 -34.79 6.78
C GLY A 111 -18.37 -34.68 5.26
N ALA A 112 -17.45 -33.94 4.65
CA ALA A 112 -17.13 -34.02 3.23
C ALA A 112 -15.61 -34.22 3.03
N GLN A 113 -15.21 -35.00 2.02
CA GLN A 113 -13.79 -35.23 1.74
C GLN A 113 -13.18 -33.99 1.07
N SER A 114 -12.23 -33.34 1.74
CA SER A 114 -11.49 -32.22 1.16
C SER A 114 -10.48 -32.74 0.15
N THR A 115 -10.76 -32.56 -1.13
CA THR A 115 -9.76 -32.68 -2.19
C THR A 115 -8.79 -31.51 -2.07
N ALA A 116 -7.50 -31.80 -1.95
CA ALA A 116 -6.47 -30.79 -2.04
C ALA A 116 -6.41 -30.29 -3.49
N LEU A 117 -7.05 -29.15 -3.77
CA LEU A 117 -6.99 -28.49 -5.07
C LEU A 117 -5.53 -28.19 -5.40
N ALA A 118 -5.02 -28.81 -6.46
CA ALA A 118 -3.72 -28.48 -7.02
C ALA A 118 -3.83 -27.08 -7.64
N VAL A 119 -3.29 -26.07 -6.94
CA VAL A 119 -3.11 -24.72 -7.49
C VAL A 119 -2.25 -24.87 -8.75
N SER A 120 -2.79 -24.52 -9.92
CA SER A 120 -2.02 -24.57 -11.17
C SER A 120 -0.78 -23.68 -11.05
N ALA A 121 0.32 -24.10 -11.66
CA ALA A 121 1.49 -23.25 -11.83
C ALA A 121 1.14 -21.96 -12.59
N ASP A 122 0.18 -22.03 -13.50
CA ASP A 122 -0.32 -20.87 -14.24
C ASP A 122 -1.17 -19.96 -13.34
N TRP A 123 -0.85 -18.67 -13.33
CA TRP A 123 -1.67 -17.62 -12.71
C TRP A 123 -2.13 -16.60 -13.78
N PRO A 124 -3.30 -16.85 -14.44
CA PRO A 124 -3.75 -16.03 -15.57
C PRO A 124 -3.91 -14.54 -15.27
N ALA A 125 -4.27 -14.18 -14.03
CA ALA A 125 -4.39 -12.79 -13.60
C ALA A 125 -3.03 -12.07 -13.55
N TRP A 126 -1.97 -12.71 -13.01
CA TRP A 126 -0.60 -12.17 -13.08
C TRP A 126 -0.18 -11.99 -14.53
N GLU A 127 -0.44 -13.01 -15.37
CA GLU A 127 -0.13 -12.97 -16.79
C GLU A 127 -0.85 -11.84 -17.54
N GLN A 128 -2.11 -11.55 -17.19
CA GLN A 128 -2.87 -10.42 -17.73
C GLN A 128 -2.35 -9.08 -17.24
N PHE A 129 -2.06 -8.94 -15.95
CA PHE A 129 -1.45 -7.74 -15.37
C PHE A 129 -0.10 -7.45 -16.01
N ARG A 130 0.77 -8.46 -16.13
CA ARG A 130 2.08 -8.37 -16.76
C ARG A 130 1.97 -7.88 -18.21
N ARG A 131 1.05 -8.43 -19.01
CA ARG A 131 0.81 -7.99 -20.39
C ARG A 131 0.23 -6.57 -20.53
N LYS A 132 -0.51 -6.09 -19.53
CA LYS A 132 -1.21 -4.78 -19.60
C LYS A 132 -0.40 -3.63 -18.99
N PHE A 133 0.36 -3.89 -17.92
CA PHE A 133 0.99 -2.86 -17.11
C PHE A 133 2.52 -3.00 -16.98
N VAL A 134 3.13 -4.12 -17.34
CA VAL A 134 4.60 -4.31 -17.25
C VAL A 134 5.24 -4.14 -18.63
N SER A 135 6.13 -3.16 -18.77
CA SER A 135 6.88 -2.91 -20.00
C SER A 135 7.93 -4.01 -20.28
N PRO A 136 8.44 -4.12 -21.52
CA PRO A 136 9.50 -5.08 -21.85
C PRO A 136 10.78 -4.92 -21.02
N ASP A 137 11.12 -3.68 -20.63
CA ASP A 137 12.28 -3.33 -19.81
C ASP A 137 12.08 -3.49 -18.29
N GLY A 138 10.86 -3.82 -17.83
CA GLY A 138 10.59 -4.13 -16.41
C GLY A 138 9.92 -3.01 -15.60
N ARG A 139 9.26 -2.06 -16.26
CA ARG A 139 8.56 -0.94 -15.63
C ARG A 139 7.07 -1.22 -15.45
N VAL A 140 6.52 -1.00 -14.26
CA VAL A 140 5.08 -1.04 -13.98
C VAL A 140 4.48 0.34 -14.25
N ILE A 141 3.55 0.41 -15.20
CA ILE A 141 2.97 1.67 -15.70
C ILE A 141 1.52 1.81 -15.24
N ASP A 142 1.18 2.95 -14.66
CA ASP A 142 -0.21 3.34 -14.41
C ASP A 142 -0.84 3.87 -15.72
N VAL A 143 -1.24 2.91 -16.58
CA VAL A 143 -1.74 3.16 -17.94
C VAL A 143 -3.02 3.99 -17.90
N GLY A 144 -2.94 5.24 -18.35
CA GLY A 144 -4.01 6.24 -18.29
C GLY A 144 -3.65 7.51 -17.52
N SER A 145 -2.49 7.56 -16.87
CA SER A 145 -1.92 8.77 -16.27
C SER A 145 -1.26 9.68 -17.33
N ASP A 146 -1.42 11.01 -17.21
CA ASP A 146 -0.89 12.00 -18.19
C ASP A 146 0.64 11.99 -18.33
N ASP A 147 1.34 11.49 -17.30
CA ASP A 147 2.79 11.36 -17.20
C ASP A 147 3.29 9.92 -17.41
N ASP A 148 2.40 8.98 -17.80
CA ASP A 148 2.68 7.54 -17.95
C ASP A 148 3.46 7.00 -16.73
N ARG A 149 3.05 7.33 -15.50
CA ARG A 149 3.90 7.16 -14.31
C ARG A 149 4.20 5.71 -13.93
N THR A 150 5.32 5.56 -13.23
CA THR A 150 5.63 4.46 -12.34
C THR A 150 5.78 5.02 -10.94
N VAL A 151 5.19 4.32 -9.98
CA VAL A 151 5.47 4.51 -8.56
C VAL A 151 6.29 3.34 -8.03
N SER A 152 7.13 3.58 -7.02
CA SER A 152 7.89 2.51 -6.35
C SER A 152 6.95 1.42 -5.81
N GLU A 153 5.74 1.79 -5.36
CA GLU A 153 4.66 0.89 -4.96
C GLU A 153 4.39 -0.18 -6.03
N GLY A 154 4.23 0.23 -7.29
CA GLY A 154 3.95 -0.66 -8.42
C GLY A 154 5.11 -1.61 -8.70
N GLN A 155 6.35 -1.15 -8.61
CA GLN A 155 7.53 -2.03 -8.68
C GLN A 155 7.54 -3.05 -7.54
N SER A 156 7.23 -2.62 -6.30
CA SER A 156 7.18 -3.49 -5.12
C SER A 156 6.16 -4.62 -5.26
N TYR A 157 4.97 -4.28 -5.77
CA TYR A 157 3.88 -5.22 -6.01
C TYR A 157 4.16 -6.12 -7.21
N GLY A 158 4.74 -5.58 -8.28
CA GLY A 158 5.24 -6.39 -9.40
C GLY A 158 6.24 -7.44 -8.94
N LEU A 159 7.21 -7.08 -8.08
CA LEU A 159 8.18 -8.02 -7.49
C LEU A 159 7.48 -9.07 -6.63
N PHE A 160 6.55 -8.68 -5.76
CA PHE A 160 5.80 -9.63 -4.94
C PHE A 160 4.97 -10.61 -5.80
N PHE A 161 4.25 -10.13 -6.82
CA PHE A 161 3.45 -10.99 -7.69
C PHE A 161 4.30 -11.90 -8.58
N ALA A 162 5.44 -11.40 -9.10
CA ALA A 162 6.39 -12.21 -9.84
C ALA A 162 6.99 -13.33 -8.97
N LEU A 163 7.30 -13.03 -7.70
CA LEU A 163 7.70 -14.04 -6.71
C LEU A 163 6.58 -15.06 -6.48
N VAL A 164 5.35 -14.62 -6.18
CA VAL A 164 4.19 -15.52 -5.99
C VAL A 164 3.96 -16.43 -7.21
N ALA A 165 4.14 -15.91 -8.42
CA ALA A 165 4.00 -16.65 -9.69
C ALA A 165 5.17 -17.61 -10.01
N ASN A 166 6.25 -17.62 -9.22
CA ASN A 166 7.53 -18.25 -9.57
C ASN A 166 8.19 -17.68 -10.84
N ASP A 167 7.78 -16.49 -11.29
CA ASP A 167 8.26 -15.81 -12.50
C ASP A 167 9.55 -15.03 -12.20
N ARG A 168 10.62 -15.77 -11.88
CA ARG A 168 11.95 -15.19 -11.60
C ARG A 168 12.44 -14.31 -12.75
N ALA A 169 12.12 -14.65 -14.00
CA ALA A 169 12.51 -13.87 -15.17
C ALA A 169 11.90 -12.45 -15.15
N SER A 170 10.63 -12.30 -14.76
CA SER A 170 10.03 -10.97 -14.59
C SER A 170 10.52 -10.30 -13.31
N PHE A 171 10.72 -11.04 -12.23
CA PHE A 171 11.31 -10.51 -10.98
C PHE A 171 12.65 -9.83 -11.24
N ASP A 172 13.55 -10.48 -11.99
CA ASP A 172 14.86 -9.92 -12.36
C ASP A 172 14.74 -8.66 -13.23
N ARG A 173 13.78 -8.59 -14.17
CA ARG A 173 13.54 -7.37 -14.98
C ARG A 173 12.99 -6.23 -14.13
N LEU A 174 12.00 -6.50 -13.29
CA LEU A 174 11.42 -5.53 -12.35
C LEU A 174 12.48 -4.99 -11.39
N LEU A 175 13.31 -5.86 -10.83
CA LEU A 175 14.39 -5.47 -9.93
C LEU A 175 15.43 -4.60 -10.64
N HIS A 176 15.90 -5.02 -11.82
CA HIS A 176 16.89 -4.28 -12.59
C HIS A 176 16.37 -2.90 -13.02
N TRP A 177 15.10 -2.80 -13.43
CA TRP A 177 14.48 -1.51 -13.75
C TRP A 177 14.42 -0.59 -12.53
N THR A 178 13.96 -1.12 -11.38
CA THR A 178 13.86 -0.39 -10.10
C THR A 178 15.22 0.13 -9.63
N GLU A 179 16.23 -0.75 -9.63
CA GLU A 179 17.60 -0.45 -9.21
C GLU A 179 18.20 0.65 -10.08
N ASN A 180 18.11 0.55 -11.42
CA ASN A 180 18.63 1.56 -12.34
C ASN A 180 17.90 2.91 -12.28
N ASN A 181 16.55 2.90 -12.28
CA ASN A 181 15.76 4.12 -12.57
C ASN A 181 15.25 4.83 -11.32
N LEU A 182 15.05 4.11 -10.20
CA LEU A 182 14.56 4.69 -8.95
C LEU A 182 15.67 4.80 -7.89
N ALA A 183 16.58 3.82 -7.83
CA ALA A 183 17.69 3.78 -6.85
C ALA A 183 19.08 4.12 -7.44
N ALA A 184 19.11 4.90 -8.52
CA ALA A 184 20.32 5.43 -9.16
C ALA A 184 21.41 4.41 -9.53
N GLY A 185 21.03 3.15 -9.77
CA GLY A 185 21.92 2.04 -10.13
C GLY A 185 22.40 1.17 -8.95
N ASP A 186 22.01 1.49 -7.70
CA ASP A 186 22.39 0.72 -6.51
C ASP A 186 21.32 0.80 -5.41
N LEU A 187 20.53 -0.28 -5.28
CA LEU A 187 19.47 -0.41 -4.28
C LEU A 187 20.01 -0.74 -2.87
N THR A 188 21.32 -0.98 -2.72
CA THR A 188 21.98 -1.06 -1.41
C THR A 188 22.43 0.31 -0.91
N ALA A 189 22.67 1.27 -1.83
CA ALA A 189 23.11 2.61 -1.53
C ALA A 189 21.97 3.65 -1.41
N HIS A 190 20.81 3.42 -2.03
CA HIS A 190 19.69 4.38 -2.07
C HIS A 190 18.32 3.73 -1.76
N LEU A 191 17.41 4.50 -1.17
CA LEU A 191 15.97 4.20 -1.25
C LEU A 191 15.49 4.54 -2.68
N PRO A 192 14.57 3.78 -3.29
CA PRO A 192 14.05 4.09 -4.61
C PRO A 192 13.12 5.32 -4.58
N ALA A 193 13.37 6.26 -5.50
CA ALA A 193 12.49 7.40 -5.74
C ALA A 193 11.03 6.96 -5.98
N TRP A 194 10.07 7.61 -5.31
CA TRP A 194 8.68 7.15 -5.29
C TRP A 194 7.93 7.39 -6.60
N LEU A 195 8.34 8.36 -7.42
CA LEU A 195 7.66 8.75 -8.67
C LEU A 195 8.63 8.95 -9.83
N TRP A 196 8.41 8.23 -10.92
CA TRP A 196 9.13 8.33 -12.20
C TRP A 196 8.14 8.36 -13.35
N GLY A 197 8.41 9.16 -14.39
CA GLY A 197 7.50 9.30 -15.52
C GLY A 197 7.99 10.34 -16.53
N ARG A 198 7.06 10.88 -17.31
CA ARG A 198 7.33 11.91 -18.30
C ARG A 198 7.12 13.30 -17.70
N GLY A 199 8.21 14.06 -17.54
CA GLY A 199 8.20 15.39 -16.94
C GLY A 199 7.62 16.48 -17.86
N PRO A 200 7.39 17.71 -17.34
CA PRO A 200 6.79 18.81 -18.11
C PRO A 200 7.59 19.28 -19.32
N ASP A 201 8.90 19.00 -19.36
CA ASP A 201 9.78 19.26 -20.51
C ASP A 201 9.78 18.12 -21.55
N GLY A 202 8.97 17.08 -21.31
CA GLY A 202 8.80 15.91 -22.14
C GLY A 202 9.88 14.83 -21.98
N LYS A 203 10.86 15.00 -21.09
CA LYS A 203 11.86 13.97 -20.79
C LYS A 203 11.31 12.91 -19.84
N TRP A 204 11.90 11.72 -19.89
CA TRP A 204 11.62 10.63 -18.94
C TRP A 204 12.63 10.64 -17.80
N GLY A 205 12.19 10.42 -16.57
CA GLY A 205 13.05 10.37 -15.40
C GLY A 205 12.28 10.38 -14.07
N VAL A 206 13.03 10.47 -12.97
CA VAL A 206 12.48 10.70 -11.63
C VAL A 206 11.78 12.07 -11.62
N LEU A 207 10.52 12.10 -11.16
CA LEU A 207 9.70 13.31 -11.01
C LEU A 207 9.69 13.81 -9.57
N ASP A 208 9.77 12.90 -8.59
CA ASP A 208 10.07 13.20 -7.19
C ASP A 208 11.02 12.14 -6.63
N SER A 209 12.08 12.59 -5.97
CA SER A 209 13.18 11.77 -5.43
C SER A 209 13.05 11.44 -3.94
N ASN A 210 11.96 11.85 -3.30
CA ASN A 210 11.56 11.30 -1.99
C ASN A 210 11.26 9.78 -2.14
N ALA A 211 11.34 9.02 -1.05
CA ALA A 211 10.95 7.61 -1.04
C ALA A 211 9.52 7.42 -0.50
N ALA A 212 8.97 6.20 -0.64
CA ALA A 212 7.67 5.81 -0.11
C ALA A 212 7.79 4.48 0.64
N SER A 213 7.62 4.53 1.96
CA SER A 213 8.06 3.45 2.84
C SER A 213 7.24 2.15 2.71
N ASP A 214 6.03 2.20 2.15
CA ASP A 214 5.26 0.99 1.86
C ASP A 214 5.89 0.18 0.74
N ALA A 215 6.25 0.84 -0.36
CA ALA A 215 7.02 0.25 -1.44
C ALA A 215 8.33 -0.35 -0.93
N ASP A 216 9.07 0.38 -0.11
CA ASP A 216 10.42 -0.01 0.29
C ASP A 216 10.41 -1.21 1.25
N LEU A 217 9.42 -1.28 2.14
CA LEU A 217 9.13 -2.49 2.93
C LEU A 217 8.77 -3.68 2.03
N TRP A 218 7.91 -3.50 1.02
CA TRP A 218 7.50 -4.57 0.12
C TRP A 218 8.64 -5.04 -0.80
N ILE A 219 9.50 -4.15 -1.30
CA ILE A 219 10.70 -4.50 -2.09
C ILE A 219 11.69 -5.28 -1.20
N ALA A 220 11.97 -4.79 0.00
CA ALA A 220 12.90 -5.44 0.92
C ALA A 220 12.40 -6.85 1.34
N TYR A 221 11.10 -6.97 1.62
CA TYR A 221 10.45 -8.24 1.93
C TYR A 221 10.48 -9.21 0.75
N ALA A 222 10.07 -8.76 -0.44
CA ALA A 222 10.09 -9.57 -1.65
C ALA A 222 11.51 -10.05 -2.00
N LEU A 223 12.54 -9.22 -1.80
CA LEU A 223 13.95 -9.60 -2.00
C LEU A 223 14.45 -10.63 -0.98
N LEU A 224 14.12 -10.48 0.30
CA LEU A 224 14.51 -11.43 1.34
C LEU A 224 13.82 -12.79 1.13
N GLU A 225 12.53 -12.78 0.82
CA GLU A 225 11.76 -14.00 0.55
C GLU A 225 12.14 -14.67 -0.77
N ALA A 226 12.37 -13.90 -1.84
CA ALA A 226 12.95 -14.42 -3.09
C ALA A 226 14.31 -15.08 -2.86
N GLY A 227 15.19 -14.44 -2.07
CA GLY A 227 16.48 -15.00 -1.69
C GLY A 227 16.33 -16.30 -0.88
N ARG A 228 15.33 -16.38 0.01
CA ARG A 228 15.00 -17.58 0.80
C ARG A 228 14.49 -18.74 -0.07
N VAL A 229 13.54 -18.51 -0.97
CA VAL A 229 12.87 -19.59 -1.72
C VAL A 229 13.59 -20.00 -3.01
N TRP A 230 14.32 -19.09 -3.65
CA TRP A 230 15.18 -19.41 -4.80
C TRP A 230 16.65 -19.64 -4.44
N ASN A 231 17.02 -19.60 -3.15
CA ASN A 231 18.39 -19.74 -2.63
C ASN A 231 19.38 -18.73 -3.27
N GLU A 232 18.90 -17.52 -3.57
CA GLU A 232 19.63 -16.49 -4.29
C GLU A 232 20.19 -15.42 -3.33
N ARG A 233 21.48 -15.55 -3.01
CA ARG A 233 22.16 -14.68 -2.04
C ARG A 233 22.18 -13.21 -2.45
N SER A 234 22.14 -12.90 -3.74
CA SER A 234 22.15 -11.51 -4.22
C SER A 234 20.81 -10.78 -3.99
N TYR A 235 19.68 -11.49 -3.90
CA TYR A 235 18.43 -10.90 -3.43
C TYR A 235 18.46 -10.70 -1.91
N THR A 236 18.92 -11.71 -1.14
CA THR A 236 19.04 -11.59 0.32
C THR A 236 19.93 -10.41 0.73
N ALA A 237 21.07 -10.20 0.06
CA ALA A 237 21.98 -9.10 0.35
C ALA A 237 21.34 -7.72 0.08
N ARG A 238 20.69 -7.55 -1.09
CA ARG A 238 19.99 -6.30 -1.45
C ARG A 238 18.79 -6.03 -0.53
N GLY A 239 17.97 -7.05 -0.27
CA GLY A 239 16.82 -6.96 0.64
C GLY A 239 17.22 -6.59 2.07
N ALA A 240 18.32 -7.17 2.59
CA ALA A 240 18.84 -6.83 3.92
C ALA A 240 19.43 -5.39 3.98
N ALA A 241 20.07 -4.92 2.91
CA ALA A 241 20.57 -3.55 2.82
C ALA A 241 19.42 -2.54 2.77
N LEU A 242 18.43 -2.74 1.89
CA LEU A 242 17.26 -1.87 1.77
C LEU A 242 16.43 -1.86 3.07
N ALA A 243 16.14 -3.04 3.65
CA ALA A 243 15.45 -3.16 4.94
C ALA A 243 16.14 -2.34 6.04
N ARG A 244 17.49 -2.37 6.10
CA ARG A 244 18.24 -1.55 7.03
C ARG A 244 18.09 -0.05 6.73
N ARG A 245 18.10 0.34 5.46
CA ARG A 245 17.94 1.73 5.01
C ARG A 245 16.58 2.30 5.42
N VAL A 246 15.50 1.54 5.26
CA VAL A 246 14.17 1.88 5.80
C VAL A 246 14.22 2.15 7.31
N LEU A 247 14.88 1.28 8.09
CA LEU A 247 15.02 1.49 9.54
C LEU A 247 15.91 2.68 9.93
N ASP A 248 16.91 3.01 9.11
CA ASP A 248 17.90 4.06 9.38
C ASP A 248 17.42 5.46 8.90
N GLU A 249 16.53 5.53 7.89
CA GLU A 249 16.12 6.79 7.24
C GLU A 249 14.59 7.06 7.20
N GLU A 250 13.74 6.03 7.32
CA GLU A 250 12.26 6.17 7.27
C GLU A 250 11.57 5.87 8.61
N THR A 251 12.29 5.95 9.74
CA THR A 251 11.66 5.76 11.06
C THR A 251 11.94 6.90 12.04
N ALA A 252 10.93 7.24 12.85
CA ALA A 252 11.03 8.23 13.92
C ALA A 252 10.74 7.61 15.28
N ARG A 253 11.41 8.10 16.33
CA ARG A 253 11.05 7.80 17.73
C ARG A 253 9.95 8.76 18.20
N VAL A 254 8.72 8.45 17.80
CA VAL A 254 7.52 9.21 18.15
C VAL A 254 7.22 9.06 19.66
N PRO A 255 7.15 10.15 20.44
CA PRO A 255 6.85 10.10 21.88
C PRO A 255 5.56 9.33 22.18
N THR A 256 5.56 8.52 23.23
CA THR A 256 4.46 7.62 23.65
C THR A 256 3.94 6.59 22.64
N LEU A 257 4.23 6.68 21.35
CA LEU A 257 3.86 5.68 20.34
C LEU A 257 4.95 4.60 20.20
N GLY A 258 6.23 5.00 20.04
CA GLY A 258 7.37 4.10 19.90
C GLY A 258 8.28 4.47 18.73
N LEU A 259 9.10 3.52 18.27
CA LEU A 259 9.69 3.63 16.94
C LEU A 259 8.56 3.45 15.92
N THR A 260 8.36 4.39 15.00
CA THR A 260 7.23 4.40 14.06
C THR A 260 7.78 4.61 12.65
N LEU A 261 7.21 3.90 11.67
CA LEU A 261 7.49 4.10 10.25
C LEU A 261 6.90 5.45 9.81
N LEU A 262 7.73 6.30 9.20
CA LEU A 262 7.25 7.48 8.49
C LEU A 262 6.92 7.07 7.04
N PRO A 263 5.86 7.61 6.43
CA PRO A 263 5.49 7.31 5.04
C PRO A 263 6.56 7.60 3.97
N GLY A 264 7.63 8.30 4.33
CA GLY A 264 8.84 8.54 3.56
C GLY A 264 9.85 9.33 4.40
N PRO A 265 11.10 9.53 3.94
CA PRO A 265 12.14 10.21 4.71
C PRO A 265 11.92 11.74 4.82
N THR A 266 11.23 12.35 3.85
CA THR A 266 10.95 13.81 3.85
C THR A 266 9.44 14.10 3.88
N GLY A 267 9.04 15.11 4.65
CA GLY A 267 7.68 15.69 4.63
C GLY A 267 6.72 15.25 5.74
N PHE A 268 7.06 14.21 6.51
CA PHE A 268 6.13 13.54 7.45
C PHE A 268 6.33 13.89 8.94
N HIS A 269 7.18 14.87 9.25
CA HIS A 269 7.36 15.47 10.58
C HIS A 269 7.23 17.01 10.49
N PRO A 270 6.04 17.56 10.14
CA PRO A 270 5.87 18.99 9.81
C PRO A 270 6.04 19.97 10.97
N GLU A 271 5.80 19.55 12.22
CA GLU A 271 6.08 20.36 13.42
C GLU A 271 6.84 19.51 14.44
N ALA A 272 7.60 20.13 15.35
CA ALA A 272 8.44 19.40 16.31
C ALA A 272 7.68 18.34 17.14
N ASP A 273 6.38 18.55 17.39
CA ASP A 273 5.50 17.64 18.14
C ASP A 273 4.49 16.86 17.26
N LEU A 274 4.52 17.01 15.93
CA LEU A 274 3.49 16.52 15.01
C LEU A 274 4.06 15.67 13.86
N TRP A 275 3.64 14.42 13.77
CA TRP A 275 3.94 13.50 12.68
C TRP A 275 2.71 13.23 11.81
N ARG A 276 2.91 12.89 10.54
CA ARG A 276 1.87 12.43 9.61
C ARG A 276 2.16 11.00 9.19
N VAL A 277 1.22 10.08 9.39
CA VAL A 277 1.40 8.64 9.20
C VAL A 277 0.26 8.05 8.36
N ASN A 278 0.52 6.91 7.73
CA ASN A 278 -0.42 6.19 6.88
C ASN A 278 -0.61 4.75 7.41
N PRO A 279 -1.78 4.39 7.97
CA PRO A 279 -2.01 3.06 8.53
C PRO A 279 -1.87 1.89 7.53
N SER A 280 -2.00 2.16 6.23
CA SER A 280 -1.91 1.13 5.18
C SER A 280 -0.49 0.72 4.82
N TYR A 281 0.51 1.53 5.18
CA TYR A 281 1.89 1.40 4.70
C TYR A 281 2.70 0.28 5.38
N ALA A 282 2.24 -0.22 6.53
CA ALA A 282 3.00 -1.13 7.37
C ALA A 282 2.25 -2.46 7.64
N PRO A 283 2.14 -3.36 6.64
CA PRO A 283 1.44 -4.63 6.81
C PRO A 283 2.13 -5.47 7.91
N VAL A 284 1.37 -5.86 8.94
CA VAL A 284 1.92 -6.55 10.13
C VAL A 284 2.65 -7.84 9.75
N GLN A 285 2.13 -8.61 8.78
CA GLN A 285 2.80 -9.82 8.26
C GLN A 285 4.14 -9.51 7.57
N VAL A 286 4.27 -8.38 6.87
CA VAL A 286 5.52 -7.96 6.23
C VAL A 286 6.54 -7.56 7.29
N LEU A 287 6.13 -6.74 8.27
CA LEU A 287 6.99 -6.37 9.42
C LEU A 287 7.45 -7.60 10.22
N ARG A 288 6.60 -8.61 10.42
CA ARG A 288 6.99 -9.88 11.05
C ARG A 288 8.02 -10.64 10.20
N GLY A 289 7.80 -10.76 8.89
CA GLY A 289 8.74 -11.45 8.01
C GLY A 289 10.11 -10.79 7.99
N LEU A 290 10.16 -9.46 7.99
CA LEU A 290 11.40 -8.70 8.14
C LEU A 290 12.05 -8.92 9.52
N ALA A 291 11.27 -9.01 10.61
CA ALA A 291 11.78 -9.38 11.93
C ALA A 291 12.33 -10.82 11.99
N SER A 292 11.71 -11.77 11.29
CA SER A 292 12.14 -13.18 11.23
C SER A 292 13.40 -13.36 10.39
N ALA A 293 13.50 -12.64 9.26
CA ALA A 293 14.65 -12.66 8.37
C ALA A 293 15.87 -11.88 8.94
N LEU A 294 15.64 -10.84 9.74
CA LEU A 294 16.68 -9.96 10.31
C LEU A 294 16.61 -9.90 11.85
N PRO A 295 16.67 -11.04 12.57
CA PRO A 295 16.32 -11.14 14.00
C PRO A 295 17.31 -10.46 14.95
N SER A 296 18.44 -9.97 14.44
CA SER A 296 19.41 -9.17 15.20
C SER A 296 18.95 -7.71 15.40
N ASP A 297 18.13 -7.15 14.50
CA ASP A 297 17.64 -5.78 14.64
C ASP A 297 16.23 -5.74 15.26
N ARG A 298 16.19 -5.49 16.57
CA ARG A 298 14.94 -5.41 17.35
C ARG A 298 14.02 -4.25 16.95
N ARG A 299 14.46 -3.34 16.07
CA ARG A 299 13.59 -2.27 15.55
C ARG A 299 12.38 -2.81 14.78
N TRP A 300 12.50 -3.97 14.12
CA TRP A 300 11.36 -4.59 13.44
C TRP A 300 10.22 -4.94 14.39
N GLN A 301 10.49 -5.52 15.56
CA GLN A 301 9.46 -5.78 16.55
C GLN A 301 8.86 -4.48 17.10
N ALA A 302 9.68 -3.44 17.31
CA ALA A 302 9.17 -2.14 17.73
C ALA A 302 8.22 -1.51 16.69
N LEU A 303 8.47 -1.71 15.39
CA LEU A 303 7.54 -1.31 14.32
C LEU A 303 6.26 -2.15 14.31
N VAL A 304 6.32 -3.46 14.59
CA VAL A 304 5.11 -4.29 14.77
C VAL A 304 4.26 -3.73 15.91
N ASP A 305 4.89 -3.39 17.05
CA ASP A 305 4.21 -2.89 18.24
C ASP A 305 3.60 -1.49 18.01
N SER A 306 4.30 -0.58 17.32
CA SER A 306 3.77 0.75 16.98
C SER A 306 2.65 0.67 15.94
N SER A 307 2.78 -0.16 14.92
CA SER A 307 1.79 -0.28 13.84
C SER A 307 0.51 -0.96 14.35
N ALA A 308 0.63 -1.96 15.23
CA ALA A 308 -0.51 -2.56 15.92
C ALA A 308 -1.31 -1.56 16.77
N ARG A 309 -0.65 -0.52 17.30
CA ARG A 309 -1.31 0.59 17.98
C ARG A 309 -1.87 1.61 17.01
N MET A 310 -1.10 2.05 16.02
CA MET A 310 -1.57 2.98 14.97
C MET A 310 -2.86 2.49 14.30
N LEU A 311 -2.95 1.21 13.96
CA LEU A 311 -4.13 0.59 13.37
C LEU A 311 -5.40 0.70 14.23
N VAL A 312 -5.29 0.72 15.56
CA VAL A 312 -6.45 0.76 16.47
C VAL A 312 -6.70 2.16 17.01
N ASP A 313 -5.64 2.85 17.41
CA ASP A 313 -5.68 4.13 18.11
C ASP A 313 -5.96 5.31 17.13
N SER A 314 -5.83 5.11 15.80
CA SER A 314 -6.21 6.10 14.76
C SER A 314 -7.60 5.89 14.14
N ALA A 315 -8.28 4.79 14.46
CA ALA A 315 -9.52 4.34 13.81
C ALA A 315 -10.71 4.27 14.79
N PRO A 316 -11.07 5.36 15.51
CA PRO A 316 -11.98 5.31 16.66
C PRO A 316 -13.39 4.76 16.33
N GLN A 317 -13.85 4.94 15.09
CA GLN A 317 -15.15 4.43 14.61
C GLN A 317 -15.06 3.03 13.95
N GLY A 318 -13.91 2.34 14.02
CA GLY A 318 -13.70 1.04 13.37
C GLY A 318 -13.57 1.10 11.85
N PHE A 319 -13.14 2.25 11.32
CA PHE A 319 -12.70 2.48 9.94
C PHE A 319 -11.32 3.13 9.98
N SER A 320 -10.36 2.59 9.22
CA SER A 320 -8.99 3.11 9.19
C SER A 320 -8.92 4.35 8.29
N PRO A 321 -8.26 5.44 8.70
CA PRO A 321 -8.01 6.54 7.78
C PRO A 321 -6.93 6.16 6.76
N ASP A 322 -6.94 6.85 5.61
CA ASP A 322 -5.84 6.91 4.64
C ASP A 322 -4.61 7.57 5.27
N TRP A 323 -4.82 8.69 5.96
CA TRP A 323 -3.79 9.45 6.66
C TRP A 323 -4.28 9.90 8.03
N SER A 324 -3.40 9.84 9.02
CA SER A 324 -3.64 10.38 10.36
C SER A 324 -2.45 11.21 10.81
N LEU A 325 -2.73 12.25 11.58
CA LEU A 325 -1.71 12.99 12.30
C LEU A 325 -1.51 12.38 13.69
N TYR A 326 -0.28 12.36 14.20
CA TYR A 326 0.00 12.04 15.59
C TYR A 326 0.68 13.22 16.26
N ARG A 327 0.11 13.74 17.35
CA ARG A 327 0.72 14.81 18.15
C ARG A 327 1.15 14.32 19.52
N ALA A 328 2.40 14.57 19.91
CA ALA A 328 2.91 14.20 21.23
C ALA A 328 2.04 14.80 22.35
N GLY A 329 1.72 13.99 23.37
CA GLY A 329 0.84 14.40 24.46
C GLY A 329 -0.65 14.54 24.11
N LYS A 330 -1.06 14.34 22.84
CA LYS A 330 -2.48 14.30 22.43
C LYS A 330 -2.90 12.95 21.81
N GLY A 331 -1.99 12.27 21.12
CA GLY A 331 -2.27 11.02 20.40
C GLY A 331 -2.62 11.26 18.93
N PHE A 332 -3.38 10.33 18.35
CA PHE A 332 -3.83 10.42 16.97
C PHE A 332 -4.91 11.50 16.79
N LEU A 333 -4.89 12.12 15.61
CA LEU A 333 -5.75 13.20 15.19
C LEU A 333 -6.18 12.97 13.72
N PRO A 334 -7.34 13.50 13.30
CA PRO A 334 -7.76 13.46 11.90
C PRO A 334 -6.78 14.26 11.02
N ASP A 335 -6.45 13.77 9.83
CA ASP A 335 -5.68 14.56 8.85
C ASP A 335 -6.61 15.48 8.05
N PRO A 336 -6.52 16.82 8.21
CA PRO A 336 -7.35 17.75 7.44
C PRO A 336 -7.00 17.78 5.95
N ALA A 337 -5.79 17.35 5.55
CA ALA A 337 -5.36 17.38 4.15
C ALA A 337 -6.08 16.35 3.26
N THR A 338 -6.57 15.25 3.85
CA THR A 338 -7.40 14.23 3.18
C THR A 338 -8.76 14.08 3.87
N HIS A 339 -9.25 15.13 4.53
CA HIS A 339 -10.55 15.18 5.20
C HIS A 339 -10.86 13.97 6.11
N ALA A 340 -9.84 13.41 6.77
CA ALA A 340 -9.94 12.22 7.61
C ALA A 340 -10.57 10.98 6.92
N GLU A 341 -10.41 10.83 5.61
CA GLU A 341 -11.10 9.77 4.85
C GLU A 341 -10.50 8.36 5.06
N SER A 342 -11.37 7.35 5.09
CA SER A 342 -11.10 5.94 4.80
C SER A 342 -11.44 5.68 3.34
N ALA A 343 -10.44 5.65 2.45
CA ALA A 343 -10.63 5.49 1.02
C ALA A 343 -9.53 4.62 0.37
N TYR A 344 -8.85 5.14 -0.66
CA TYR A 344 -8.00 4.36 -1.56
C TYR A 344 -6.73 3.81 -0.90
N ASN A 345 -6.17 4.45 0.14
CA ASN A 345 -5.09 3.85 0.93
C ASN A 345 -5.65 2.89 1.98
N ALA A 346 -6.66 3.33 2.74
CA ALA A 346 -7.25 2.58 3.84
C ALA A 346 -7.80 1.22 3.45
N ILE A 347 -8.30 1.05 2.22
CA ILE A 347 -8.79 -0.23 1.73
C ILE A 347 -7.75 -1.36 1.84
N ARG A 348 -6.46 -1.03 1.72
CA ARG A 348 -5.33 -1.96 1.89
C ARG A 348 -5.21 -2.46 3.34
N VAL A 349 -5.66 -1.71 4.36
CA VAL A 349 -5.61 -2.11 5.78
C VAL A 349 -6.48 -3.34 6.05
N TYR A 350 -7.73 -3.33 5.59
CA TYR A 350 -8.65 -4.46 5.78
C TYR A 350 -8.13 -5.72 5.05
N LEU A 351 -7.59 -5.53 3.84
CA LEU A 351 -6.90 -6.56 3.06
C LEU A 351 -5.73 -7.18 3.84
N TRP A 352 -4.80 -6.39 4.38
CA TRP A 352 -3.68 -6.90 5.19
C TRP A 352 -4.17 -7.68 6.41
N ILE A 353 -5.14 -7.14 7.16
CA ILE A 353 -5.68 -7.77 8.38
C ILE A 353 -6.39 -9.09 8.07
N GLY A 354 -7.10 -9.17 6.95
CA GLY A 354 -7.70 -10.41 6.46
C GLY A 354 -6.66 -11.49 6.17
N MET A 355 -5.54 -11.11 5.54
CA MET A 355 -4.48 -12.03 5.13
C MET A 355 -3.53 -12.49 6.24
N LEU A 356 -3.56 -11.86 7.44
CA LEU A 356 -2.78 -12.28 8.62
C LEU A 356 -2.92 -13.78 8.90
N ASN A 357 -1.89 -14.39 9.47
CA ASN A 357 -1.95 -15.78 9.91
C ASN A 357 -3.02 -15.97 11.01
N GLY A 358 -3.71 -17.12 11.02
CA GLY A 358 -4.74 -17.42 12.02
C GLY A 358 -4.21 -17.51 13.47
N SER A 359 -2.91 -17.70 13.64
CA SER A 359 -2.23 -17.73 14.95
C SER A 359 -1.56 -16.40 15.35
N ASP A 360 -1.69 -15.33 14.55
CA ASP A 360 -1.16 -14.01 14.91
C ASP A 360 -1.98 -13.43 16.10
N PRO A 361 -1.36 -13.10 17.25
CA PRO A 361 -2.06 -12.58 18.42
C PRO A 361 -2.77 -11.24 18.18
N LEU A 362 -2.41 -10.49 17.12
CA LEU A 362 -3.07 -9.25 16.75
C LEU A 362 -4.36 -9.49 15.94
N LYS A 363 -4.49 -10.63 15.24
CA LYS A 363 -5.57 -10.84 14.26
C LYS A 363 -6.95 -10.70 14.87
N SER A 364 -7.23 -11.38 15.99
CA SER A 364 -8.54 -11.30 16.65
C SER A 364 -8.89 -9.90 17.15
N ARG A 365 -7.90 -9.13 17.65
CA ARG A 365 -8.12 -7.72 18.07
C ARG A 365 -8.49 -6.85 16.87
N LEU A 366 -7.75 -6.98 15.77
CA LEU A 366 -7.93 -6.17 14.56
C LEU A 366 -9.25 -6.51 13.84
N LEU A 367 -9.57 -7.80 13.65
CA LEU A 367 -10.85 -8.22 13.05
C LEU A 367 -12.08 -7.75 13.86
N ASN A 368 -11.97 -7.73 15.20
CA ASN A 368 -13.03 -7.22 16.07
C ASN A 368 -13.16 -5.70 15.99
N HIS A 369 -12.04 -4.97 16.00
CA HIS A 369 -12.02 -3.51 15.93
C HIS A 369 -12.63 -2.99 14.62
N PHE A 370 -12.23 -3.55 13.48
CA PHE A 370 -12.76 -3.17 12.15
C PHE A 370 -14.08 -3.88 11.78
N THR A 371 -14.86 -4.35 12.77
CA THR A 371 -16.22 -4.90 12.53
C THR A 371 -17.14 -3.96 11.74
N PRO A 372 -17.12 -2.62 11.92
CA PRO A 372 -17.97 -1.70 11.16
C PRO A 372 -17.80 -1.79 9.63
N PHE A 373 -16.58 -2.00 9.12
CA PHE A 373 -16.33 -2.20 7.69
C PHE A 373 -17.06 -3.43 7.12
N ALA A 374 -17.01 -4.55 7.84
CA ALA A 374 -17.75 -5.75 7.46
C ALA A 374 -19.29 -5.56 7.51
N ARG A 375 -19.79 -4.88 8.56
CA ARG A 375 -21.23 -4.56 8.67
C ARG A 375 -21.71 -3.69 7.52
N TYR A 376 -20.95 -2.66 7.15
CA TYR A 376 -21.29 -1.80 6.01
C TYR A 376 -21.50 -2.64 4.74
N ILE A 377 -20.56 -3.55 4.43
CA ILE A 377 -20.66 -4.42 3.24
C ILE A 377 -21.85 -5.39 3.35
N ALA A 378 -22.16 -5.89 4.55
CA ALA A 378 -23.32 -6.75 4.79
C ALA A 378 -24.66 -6.03 4.55
N GLU A 379 -24.73 -4.75 4.91
CA GLU A 379 -25.94 -3.90 4.84
C GLU A 379 -26.14 -3.29 3.44
N HIS A 380 -25.07 -2.81 2.79
CA HIS A 380 -25.12 -2.09 1.51
C HIS A 380 -24.81 -2.98 0.30
N GLY A 381 -24.25 -4.18 0.51
CA GLY A 381 -23.86 -5.12 -0.55
C GLY A 381 -22.51 -4.84 -1.19
N ALA A 382 -21.86 -3.72 -0.86
CA ALA A 382 -20.58 -3.28 -1.39
C ALA A 382 -19.74 -2.56 -0.32
N PRO A 383 -18.40 -2.50 -0.46
CA PRO A 383 -17.58 -1.56 0.30
C PRO A 383 -17.84 -0.12 -0.16
N PRO A 384 -17.71 0.88 0.73
CA PRO A 384 -17.82 2.29 0.35
C PRO A 384 -16.58 2.74 -0.42
N GLU A 385 -16.70 3.76 -1.27
CA GLU A 385 -15.51 4.39 -1.87
C GLU A 385 -14.73 5.21 -0.83
N ARG A 386 -15.47 5.92 0.04
CA ARG A 386 -14.96 6.86 1.03
C ARG A 386 -15.84 6.84 2.28
N ILE A 387 -15.25 6.93 3.47
CA ILE A 387 -15.93 7.18 4.76
C ILE A 387 -15.16 8.27 5.52
N ASP A 388 -15.86 9.20 6.19
CA ASP A 388 -15.24 10.08 7.20
C ASP A 388 -14.96 9.27 8.47
N THR A 389 -13.69 9.12 8.88
CA THR A 389 -13.37 8.27 10.05
C THR A 389 -13.64 8.93 11.40
N THR A 390 -14.06 10.20 11.42
CA THR A 390 -14.41 10.92 12.66
C THR A 390 -15.84 10.60 13.13
N ASP A 391 -16.79 10.43 12.20
CA ASP A 391 -18.20 10.17 12.50
C ASP A 391 -18.83 8.99 11.71
N ALA A 392 -18.03 8.27 10.93
CA ALA A 392 -18.40 7.10 10.12
C ALA A 392 -19.41 7.33 8.98
N LYS A 393 -19.62 8.57 8.53
CA LYS A 393 -20.49 8.84 7.38
C LYS A 393 -19.84 8.35 6.06
N PRO A 394 -20.55 7.58 5.22
CA PRO A 394 -20.10 7.23 3.88
C PRO A 394 -20.24 8.41 2.91
N GLY A 395 -19.40 8.39 1.86
CA GLY A 395 -19.61 9.15 0.64
C GLY A 395 -20.78 8.60 -0.19
N ALA A 396 -21.07 9.26 -1.31
CA ALA A 396 -22.21 8.91 -2.18
C ALA A 396 -21.98 7.67 -3.08
N ASN A 397 -20.77 7.10 -3.07
CA ASN A 397 -20.32 6.07 -4.02
C ASN A 397 -19.90 4.78 -3.30
N ASP A 398 -20.17 3.63 -3.92
CA ASP A 398 -19.48 2.39 -3.59
C ASP A 398 -18.05 2.38 -4.15
N GLY A 399 -17.17 1.63 -3.49
CA GLY A 399 -15.83 1.33 -4.00
C GLY A 399 -15.87 0.45 -5.25
N ASN A 400 -14.83 0.54 -6.07
CA ASN A 400 -14.69 -0.20 -7.32
C ASN A 400 -14.45 -1.71 -7.12
N ALA A 401 -14.21 -2.46 -8.20
CA ALA A 401 -13.91 -3.89 -8.14
C ALA A 401 -12.72 -4.23 -7.21
N GLY A 402 -11.68 -3.40 -7.20
CA GLY A 402 -10.49 -3.57 -6.35
C GLY A 402 -10.83 -3.46 -4.88
N PHE A 403 -11.79 -2.60 -4.50
CA PHE A 403 -12.29 -2.54 -3.12
C PHE A 403 -13.03 -3.82 -2.73
N SER A 404 -13.87 -4.36 -3.62
CA SER A 404 -14.53 -5.66 -3.40
C SER A 404 -13.50 -6.79 -3.25
N ALA A 405 -12.47 -6.83 -4.09
CA ALA A 405 -11.40 -7.82 -3.99
C ALA A 405 -10.59 -7.69 -2.69
N ALA A 406 -10.22 -6.46 -2.31
CA ALA A 406 -9.50 -6.16 -1.07
C ALA A 406 -10.28 -6.54 0.20
N ALA A 407 -11.61 -6.44 0.17
CA ALA A 407 -12.47 -6.84 1.29
C ALA A 407 -12.57 -8.36 1.49
N ILE A 408 -12.34 -9.18 0.45
CA ILE A 408 -12.55 -10.63 0.49
C ILE A 408 -11.75 -11.33 1.61
N PRO A 409 -10.43 -11.13 1.77
CA PRO A 409 -9.68 -11.75 2.86
C PRO A 409 -10.18 -11.35 4.26
N PHE A 410 -10.67 -10.11 4.43
CA PHE A 410 -11.20 -9.63 5.71
C PHE A 410 -12.51 -10.34 6.07
N LEU A 411 -13.44 -10.44 5.11
CA LEU A 411 -14.71 -11.11 5.24
C LEU A 411 -14.52 -12.62 5.51
N ILE A 412 -13.64 -13.29 4.75
CA ILE A 412 -13.27 -14.71 4.98
C ILE A 412 -12.69 -14.90 6.38
N ALA A 413 -11.79 -14.01 6.81
CA ALA A 413 -11.16 -14.09 8.13
C ALA A 413 -12.15 -13.90 9.31
N ARG A 414 -13.32 -13.30 9.06
CA ARG A 414 -14.43 -13.16 10.03
C ARG A 414 -15.45 -14.30 9.97
N GLY A 415 -15.30 -15.24 9.02
CA GLY A 415 -16.28 -16.29 8.76
C GLY A 415 -17.47 -15.85 7.88
N GLU A 416 -17.42 -14.63 7.33
CA GLU A 416 -18.49 -14.02 6.52
C GLU A 416 -18.38 -14.45 5.05
N THR A 417 -18.17 -15.74 4.80
CA THR A 417 -17.84 -16.30 3.48
C THR A 417 -18.87 -15.97 2.41
N SER A 418 -20.17 -16.06 2.72
CA SER A 418 -21.23 -15.74 1.75
C SER A 418 -21.22 -14.27 1.32
N ILE A 419 -20.67 -13.36 2.14
CA ILE A 419 -20.49 -11.94 1.79
C ILE A 419 -19.25 -11.80 0.90
N ALA A 420 -18.16 -12.50 1.23
CA ALA A 420 -16.95 -12.56 0.40
C ALA A 420 -17.22 -13.15 -1.00
N ASP A 421 -18.14 -14.12 -1.12
CA ASP A 421 -18.55 -14.70 -2.40
C ASP A 421 -19.36 -13.71 -3.23
N ARG A 422 -20.25 -12.92 -2.60
CA ARG A 422 -20.94 -11.80 -3.27
C ARG A 422 -19.96 -10.70 -3.71
N GLN A 423 -18.91 -10.42 -2.92
CA GLN A 423 -17.85 -9.51 -3.36
C GLN A 423 -17.06 -10.06 -4.54
N SER A 424 -16.79 -11.36 -4.59
CA SER A 424 -16.13 -11.99 -5.76
C SER A 424 -16.97 -11.81 -7.03
N ALA A 425 -18.27 -12.13 -6.97
CA ALA A 425 -19.18 -11.92 -8.09
C ALA A 425 -19.31 -10.44 -8.50
N ARG A 426 -19.16 -9.50 -7.55
CA ARG A 426 -19.12 -8.05 -7.81
C ARG A 426 -17.83 -7.62 -8.53
N VAL A 427 -16.69 -8.28 -8.29
CA VAL A 427 -15.46 -8.08 -9.09
C VAL A 427 -15.74 -8.48 -10.54
N ASP A 428 -16.20 -9.73 -10.75
CA ASP A 428 -16.47 -10.27 -12.09
C ASP A 428 -17.49 -9.40 -12.86
N GLN A 429 -18.55 -8.93 -12.18
CA GLN A 429 -19.57 -8.06 -12.74
C GLN A 429 -19.04 -6.68 -13.15
N LEU A 430 -18.12 -6.09 -12.39
CA LEU A 430 -17.60 -4.75 -12.65
C LEU A 430 -16.48 -4.76 -13.70
N ASP A 431 -15.56 -5.72 -13.63
CA ASP A 431 -14.47 -5.86 -14.61
C ASP A 431 -15.01 -6.22 -16.01
N ALA A 432 -16.19 -6.86 -16.09
CA ALA A 432 -16.92 -7.09 -17.34
C ALA A 432 -17.62 -5.84 -17.91
N GLN A 433 -17.83 -4.79 -17.10
CA GLN A 433 -18.39 -3.51 -17.55
C GLN A 433 -17.28 -2.51 -17.92
N THR A 434 -16.23 -2.43 -17.10
CA THR A 434 -15.12 -1.49 -17.26
C THR A 434 -13.81 -2.23 -16.99
N ALA A 435 -12.97 -2.38 -18.02
CA ALA A 435 -11.70 -3.09 -17.89
C ALA A 435 -10.80 -2.46 -16.81
N PRO A 436 -10.31 -3.23 -15.81
CA PRO A 436 -9.71 -2.67 -14.59
C PRO A 436 -8.44 -1.87 -14.87
N GLY A 437 -8.28 -0.72 -14.19
CA GLY A 437 -7.05 0.07 -14.16
C GLY A 437 -5.92 -0.61 -13.36
N TYR A 438 -4.74 0.03 -13.29
CA TYR A 438 -3.58 -0.48 -12.55
C TYR A 438 -3.94 -0.80 -11.09
N TYR A 439 -4.45 0.19 -10.35
CA TYR A 439 -4.70 0.04 -8.91
C TYR A 439 -5.77 -1.03 -8.59
N THR A 440 -6.85 -1.05 -9.37
CA THR A 440 -7.87 -2.13 -9.32
C THR A 440 -7.23 -3.50 -9.50
N SER A 441 -6.37 -3.65 -10.52
CA SER A 441 -5.73 -4.92 -10.85
C SER A 441 -4.77 -5.39 -9.75
N VAL A 442 -4.03 -4.48 -9.11
CA VAL A 442 -3.19 -4.76 -7.94
C VAL A 442 -4.02 -5.29 -6.77
N LEU A 443 -5.09 -4.60 -6.38
CA LEU A 443 -5.95 -5.05 -5.29
C LEU A 443 -6.62 -6.41 -5.59
N THR A 444 -6.98 -6.65 -6.85
CA THR A 444 -7.49 -7.95 -7.32
C THR A 444 -6.44 -9.06 -7.22
N LEU A 445 -5.18 -8.80 -7.59
CA LEU A 445 -4.09 -9.78 -7.47
C LEU A 445 -3.80 -10.16 -6.01
N PHE A 446 -3.81 -9.20 -5.07
CA PHE A 446 -3.70 -9.52 -3.65
C PHE A 446 -4.96 -10.26 -3.15
N GLY A 447 -6.15 -9.66 -3.32
CA GLY A 447 -7.40 -10.18 -2.75
C GLY A 447 -7.80 -11.56 -3.27
N LEU A 448 -7.85 -11.72 -4.60
CA LEU A 448 -8.19 -13.00 -5.23
C LEU A 448 -7.01 -13.97 -5.26
N GLY A 449 -5.76 -13.50 -5.43
CA GLY A 449 -4.58 -14.36 -5.31
C GLY A 449 -4.50 -15.04 -3.94
N TRP A 450 -4.83 -14.31 -2.86
CA TRP A 450 -4.99 -14.92 -1.55
C TRP A 450 -6.23 -15.82 -1.49
N ARG A 451 -7.42 -15.39 -1.95
CA ARG A 451 -8.64 -16.24 -1.98
C ARG A 451 -8.35 -17.62 -2.59
N ASP A 452 -7.71 -17.65 -3.75
CA ASP A 452 -7.40 -18.82 -4.57
C ASP A 452 -6.23 -19.68 -4.05
N GLY A 453 -5.59 -19.27 -2.95
CA GLY A 453 -4.50 -20.04 -2.35
C GLY A 453 -3.13 -19.88 -3.04
N ARG A 454 -2.93 -18.83 -3.87
CA ARG A 454 -1.66 -18.58 -4.57
C ARG A 454 -0.48 -18.33 -3.62
N TYR A 455 -0.75 -17.76 -2.45
CA TYR A 455 0.22 -17.57 -1.36
C TYR A 455 -0.48 -17.49 0.00
N ARG A 456 0.25 -17.76 1.08
CA ARG A 456 -0.17 -17.49 2.47
C ARG A 456 0.98 -16.84 3.23
N PHE A 457 0.68 -16.24 4.38
CA PHE A 457 1.70 -15.78 5.34
C PHE A 457 1.72 -16.73 6.53
N ALA A 458 2.92 -17.19 6.89
CA ALA A 458 3.17 -17.95 8.11
C ALA A 458 3.03 -17.06 9.37
N ALA A 459 3.07 -17.69 10.55
CA ALA A 459 2.92 -16.98 11.83
C ALA A 459 4.06 -15.98 12.12
N ASP A 460 5.25 -16.21 11.55
CA ASP A 460 6.41 -15.33 11.59
C ASP A 460 6.46 -14.33 10.42
N GLY A 461 5.43 -14.31 9.56
CA GLY A 461 5.36 -13.43 8.39
C GLY A 461 6.11 -13.93 7.14
N SER A 462 6.80 -15.07 7.19
CA SER A 462 7.38 -15.69 5.99
C SER A 462 6.30 -16.14 4.99
N LEU A 463 6.66 -16.22 3.71
CA LEU A 463 5.75 -16.45 2.59
C LEU A 463 5.62 -17.95 2.28
N ASP A 464 4.42 -18.49 2.52
CA ASP A 464 4.03 -19.84 2.15
C ASP A 464 3.58 -19.86 0.68
N LEU A 465 4.35 -20.53 -0.18
CA LEU A 465 4.15 -20.58 -1.64
C LEU A 465 3.87 -22.02 -2.10
N PRO A 466 2.76 -22.31 -2.80
CA PRO A 466 2.36 -23.68 -3.16
C PRO A 466 3.39 -24.47 -3.99
N TRP A 467 4.20 -23.75 -4.79
CA TRP A 467 5.24 -24.32 -5.63
C TRP A 467 6.59 -24.51 -4.90
N SER A 468 6.78 -23.90 -3.73
CA SER A 468 8.05 -23.91 -3.01
C SER A 468 8.18 -25.16 -2.12
N SER A 469 9.29 -25.89 -2.30
CA SER A 469 9.61 -27.10 -1.55
C SER A 469 10.44 -26.85 -0.28
N VAL A 470 10.66 -25.58 0.10
CA VAL A 470 11.56 -25.20 1.20
C VAL A 470 10.95 -25.54 2.57
N CYS A 471 11.17 -26.78 3.00
CA CYS A 471 11.11 -27.28 4.38
C CYS A 471 9.87 -26.88 5.22
N ARG A 472 8.74 -27.55 4.97
CA ARG A 472 7.78 -27.79 6.06
C ARG A 472 8.48 -28.57 7.18
N PRO A 473 8.44 -28.14 8.46
CA PRO A 473 9.07 -28.88 9.54
C PRO A 473 8.42 -30.27 9.71
N ALA A 474 9.24 -31.28 9.98
CA ALA A 474 8.76 -32.64 10.20
C ALA A 474 7.84 -32.71 11.42
N LYS A 475 6.68 -33.37 11.28
CA LYS A 475 5.70 -33.54 12.36
C LYS A 475 6.30 -34.34 13.51
N ARG A 476 6.02 -33.90 14.74
CA ARG A 476 6.02 -34.74 15.95
C ARG A 476 4.58 -35.14 16.27
#